data_AF-A0A1I7GVH3-F1
#
_entry.id   AF-A0A1I7GVH3-F1
#
_cell.length_a   1.000
_cell.length_b   1.000
_cell.length_c   1.000
_cell.angle_alpha   90.00
_cell.angle_beta   90.00
_cell.angle_gamma   90.00
#
_symmetry.space_group_name_H-M   'P 1'
#
loop_
_entity.id
_entity.type
_entity.pdbx_description
1 polymer ?
#
loop_
_entity_poly.entity_id
_entity_poly.type
_entity_poly.pdbx_seq_one_letter_code
_entity_poly.pdbx_strand_id
1 'polypeptide(L)'
;MKAKLSTFLFLIILGSIFIITSFTLPTDDQFPHFDIHASFEITELQKKHHKNAQNDVPECLHWELEATTIKKILPTSRIIVGSEWHHLFDHYACGYELELLQNNVSYTCTVNGGAWFTIEENDALVFYGSFEDDINSYFISGPWKEEE
;
A
#
# COMPACT_ATOMS: atom_id res chain seq x y z
N MET A 1 9.98 -25.63 76.13
CA MET A 1 11.02 -25.99 75.16
C MET A 1 10.36 -26.73 73.99
N LYS A 2 10.41 -26.13 72.81
CA LYS A 2 10.01 -26.61 71.46
C LYS A 2 8.51 -26.81 71.14
N ALA A 3 8.14 -26.15 70.05
CA ALA A 3 6.83 -25.96 69.43
C ALA A 3 6.23 -27.22 68.76
N LYS A 4 4.91 -27.15 68.49
CA LYS A 4 4.35 -27.49 67.18
C LYS A 4 3.05 -26.71 66.91
N LEU A 5 3.17 -25.78 65.96
CA LEU A 5 2.15 -25.25 65.04
C LEU A 5 1.32 -26.40 64.43
N SER A 6 0.08 -26.29 63.95
CA SER A 6 -0.76 -25.14 63.60
C SER A 6 -2.19 -25.66 63.44
N THR A 7 -3.15 -24.97 64.05
CA THR A 7 -4.56 -24.99 63.67
C THR A 7 -4.72 -24.18 62.38
N PHE A 8 -5.48 -24.66 61.40
CA PHE A 8 -6.72 -24.02 60.93
C PHE A 8 -7.23 -24.62 59.61
N LEU A 9 -8.40 -25.22 59.76
CA LEU A 9 -9.43 -25.49 58.79
C LEU A 9 -9.86 -24.18 58.10
N PHE A 10 -9.88 -24.11 56.77
CA PHE A 10 -10.88 -23.31 56.06
C PHE A 10 -11.24 -23.97 54.73
N LEU A 11 -12.51 -24.35 54.68
CA LEU A 11 -13.23 -24.86 53.54
C LEU A 11 -13.90 -23.66 52.83
N ILE A 12 -14.21 -23.86 51.55
CA ILE A 12 -15.30 -23.31 50.71
C ILE A 12 -15.10 -22.07 49.78
N ILE A 13 -15.60 -22.29 48.54
CA ILE A 13 -16.21 -21.43 47.48
C ILE A 13 -15.26 -20.49 46.70
N LEU A 14 -15.20 -20.43 45.37
CA LEU A 14 -16.19 -20.53 44.30
C LEU A 14 -15.57 -21.09 43.01
N GLY A 15 -16.35 -21.82 42.21
CA GLY A 15 -15.97 -22.24 40.87
C GLY A 15 -15.74 -21.03 39.96
N SER A 16 -14.48 -20.71 39.72
CA SER A 16 -14.07 -19.78 38.67
C SER A 16 -14.11 -20.52 37.33
N ILE A 17 -15.15 -20.29 36.54
CA ILE A 17 -15.13 -20.58 35.11
C ILE A 17 -14.04 -19.68 34.52
N PHE A 18 -12.85 -20.23 34.33
CA PHE A 18 -11.83 -19.62 33.48
C PHE A 18 -12.35 -19.71 32.05
N ILE A 19 -13.01 -18.66 31.56
CA ILE A 19 -13.16 -18.46 30.12
C ILE A 19 -11.76 -18.11 29.63
N ILE A 20 -11.03 -19.13 29.20
CA ILE A 20 -9.81 -18.96 28.41
C ILE A 20 -10.29 -18.41 27.07
N THR A 21 -10.39 -17.09 26.96
CA THR A 21 -10.45 -16.43 25.65
C THR A 21 -9.09 -16.65 25.00
N SER A 22 -8.99 -17.70 24.19
CA SER A 22 -7.85 -17.93 23.31
C SER A 22 -7.73 -16.72 22.39
N PHE A 23 -6.78 -15.82 22.67
CA PHE A 23 -6.45 -14.72 21.77
C PHE A 23 -5.63 -15.34 20.63
N THR A 24 -6.31 -15.79 19.57
CA THR A 24 -5.64 -16.17 18.34
C THR A 24 -5.13 -14.90 17.68
N LEU A 25 -3.81 -14.75 17.61
CA LEU A 25 -3.19 -13.73 16.76
C LEU A 25 -3.66 -13.99 15.32
N PRO A 26 -4.07 -12.95 14.55
CA PRO A 26 -4.33 -13.11 13.14
C PRO A 26 -3.08 -13.70 12.49
N THR A 27 -3.26 -14.75 11.70
CA THR A 27 -2.18 -15.26 10.85
C THR A 27 -2.04 -14.30 9.66
N ASP A 28 -0.82 -14.18 9.12
CA ASP A 28 -0.43 -13.30 8.00
C ASP A 28 -1.40 -13.36 6.79
N ASP A 29 -2.07 -14.50 6.63
CA ASP A 29 -3.04 -14.81 5.57
C ASP A 29 -4.44 -14.15 5.73
N GLN A 30 -4.62 -13.24 6.68
CA GLN A 30 -5.94 -12.63 6.99
C GLN A 30 -6.12 -11.19 6.51
N PHE A 31 -5.09 -10.58 5.93
CA PHE A 31 -5.22 -9.23 5.43
C PHE A 31 -5.58 -9.22 3.94
N PRO A 32 -6.63 -8.49 3.54
CA PRO A 32 -6.99 -8.38 2.13
C PRO A 32 -5.90 -7.62 1.38
N HIS A 33 -5.38 -8.24 0.31
CA HIS A 33 -4.42 -7.64 -0.61
C HIS A 33 -5.15 -7.08 -1.84
N PHE A 34 -4.59 -6.02 -2.43
CA PHE A 34 -5.12 -5.46 -3.66
C PHE A 34 -4.62 -6.27 -4.86
N ASP A 35 -5.54 -6.74 -5.70
CA ASP A 35 -5.21 -7.37 -6.97
C ASP A 35 -5.36 -6.35 -8.11
N ILE A 36 -4.22 -5.93 -8.70
CA ILE A 36 -4.17 -4.96 -9.81
C ILE A 36 -4.82 -5.47 -11.10
N HIS A 37 -5.03 -6.78 -11.24
CA HIS A 37 -5.65 -7.40 -12.40
C HIS A 37 -7.15 -7.68 -12.20
N ALA A 38 -7.64 -7.60 -10.96
CA ALA A 38 -9.06 -7.73 -10.65
C ALA A 38 -9.81 -6.40 -10.89
N SER A 39 -11.14 -6.46 -10.85
CA SER A 39 -11.96 -5.24 -10.97
C SER A 39 -11.85 -4.38 -9.71
N PHE A 40 -11.79 -3.06 -9.90
CA PHE A 40 -11.77 -2.07 -8.83
C PHE A 40 -12.45 -0.77 -9.27
N GLU A 41 -12.81 0.05 -8.29
CA GLU A 41 -13.33 1.40 -8.50
C GLU A 41 -12.32 2.44 -8.02
N ILE A 42 -12.27 3.58 -8.69
CA ILE A 42 -11.51 4.76 -8.23
C ILE A 42 -12.56 5.69 -7.63
N THR A 43 -12.55 5.83 -6.31
CA THR A 43 -13.55 6.61 -5.56
C THR A 43 -13.11 8.06 -5.37
N GLU A 44 -11.79 8.29 -5.34
CA GLU A 44 -11.18 9.61 -5.24
C GLU A 44 -9.94 9.68 -6.13
N LEU A 45 -9.71 10.83 -6.75
CA LEU A 45 -8.53 11.12 -7.56
C LEU A 45 -8.13 12.58 -7.35
N GLN A 46 -6.97 12.80 -6.76
CA GLN A 46 -6.44 14.12 -6.46
C GLN A 46 -5.02 14.27 -7.01
N LYS A 47 -4.79 15.35 -7.76
CA LYS A 47 -3.44 15.74 -8.15
C LYS A 47 -2.67 16.23 -6.91
N LYS A 48 -1.49 15.67 -6.66
CA LYS A 48 -0.58 16.07 -5.59
C LYS A 48 0.70 16.68 -6.14
N HIS A 49 1.11 17.78 -5.52
CA HIS A 49 2.42 18.38 -5.70
C HIS A 49 3.15 18.36 -4.35
N HIS A 50 4.34 17.77 -4.29
CA HIS A 50 5.17 17.86 -3.09
C HIS A 50 5.68 19.29 -2.91
N LYS A 51 5.36 19.90 -1.76
CA LYS A 51 5.56 21.33 -1.43
C LYS A 51 7.01 21.84 -1.51
N ASN A 52 8.00 20.95 -1.58
CA ASN A 52 9.42 21.31 -1.69
C ASN A 52 9.93 21.29 -3.15
N ALA A 53 9.03 21.15 -4.14
CA ALA A 53 9.33 21.38 -5.55
C ALA A 53 9.55 22.88 -5.77
N GLN A 54 10.70 23.40 -5.33
CA GLN A 54 11.03 24.82 -5.43
C GLN A 54 11.22 25.29 -6.89
N ASN A 55 11.05 24.39 -7.86
CA ASN A 55 10.77 24.68 -9.26
C ASN A 55 9.80 23.58 -9.71
N ASP A 56 8.52 23.89 -9.93
CA ASP A 56 7.64 22.96 -10.65
C ASP A 56 8.30 22.72 -12.01
N VAL A 57 8.79 21.50 -12.21
CA VAL A 57 9.28 21.02 -13.50
C VAL A 57 8.13 21.28 -14.49
N PRO A 58 8.29 22.12 -15.54
CA PRO A 58 7.19 22.56 -16.41
C PRO A 58 6.27 21.46 -16.92
N GLU A 59 6.81 20.25 -17.03
CA GLU A 59 6.16 19.00 -17.37
C GLU A 59 5.05 18.62 -16.37
N CYS A 60 5.25 18.85 -15.05
CA CYS A 60 4.25 18.60 -14.01
C CYS A 60 2.99 19.47 -14.14
N LEU A 61 3.11 20.67 -14.72
CA LEU A 61 1.98 21.59 -14.88
C LEU A 61 0.99 21.10 -15.95
N HIS A 62 1.50 20.41 -16.97
CA HIS A 62 0.73 19.98 -18.14
C HIS A 62 0.40 18.49 -18.11
N TRP A 63 1.05 17.72 -17.24
CA TRP A 63 0.77 16.31 -17.06
C TRP A 63 -0.57 16.12 -16.36
N GLU A 64 -1.49 15.43 -17.02
CA GLU A 64 -2.83 15.13 -16.51
C GLU A 64 -3.14 13.64 -16.65
N LEU A 65 -3.65 13.03 -15.57
CA LEU A 65 -4.16 11.67 -15.58
C LEU A 65 -5.66 11.65 -15.27
N GLU A 66 -6.40 10.92 -16.10
CA GLU A 66 -7.81 10.62 -15.87
C GLU A 66 -7.97 9.25 -15.22
N ALA A 67 -9.04 9.05 -14.46
CA ALA A 67 -9.38 7.76 -13.85
C ALA A 67 -9.47 6.62 -14.89
N THR A 68 -9.94 6.92 -16.11
CA THR A 68 -9.99 5.98 -17.24
C THR A 68 -8.61 5.51 -17.68
N THR A 69 -7.62 6.40 -17.66
CA THR A 69 -6.22 6.09 -17.97
C THR A 69 -5.59 5.26 -16.86
N ILE A 70 -5.83 5.60 -15.60
CA ILE A 70 -5.34 4.84 -14.44
C ILE A 70 -5.86 3.39 -14.47
N LYS A 71 -7.12 3.19 -14.87
CA LYS A 71 -7.70 1.84 -15.07
C LYS A 71 -7.03 1.02 -16.19
N LYS A 72 -6.27 1.66 -17.08
CA LYS A 72 -5.42 0.96 -18.06
C LYS A 72 -4.02 0.69 -17.52
N ILE A 73 -3.44 1.66 -16.80
CA ILE A 73 -2.08 1.59 -16.25
C ILE A 73 -1.93 0.47 -15.21
N LEU A 74 -2.84 0.42 -14.23
CA LEU A 74 -2.68 -0.49 -13.08
C LEU A 74 -2.58 -1.95 -13.52
N PRO A 75 -3.49 -2.49 -14.35
CA PRO A 75 -3.48 -3.91 -14.72
C PRO A 75 -2.32 -4.34 -15.64
N THR A 76 -1.63 -3.40 -16.30
CA THR A 76 -0.50 -3.69 -17.21
C THR A 76 0.86 -3.50 -16.54
N SER A 77 0.88 -2.99 -15.32
CA SER A 77 2.09 -2.77 -14.55
C SER A 77 2.52 -4.05 -13.81
N ARG A 78 3.77 -4.06 -13.33
CA ARG A 78 4.29 -5.16 -12.50
C ARG A 78 4.93 -4.65 -11.24
N ILE A 79 5.03 -5.52 -10.25
CA ILE A 79 5.81 -5.25 -9.04
C ILE A 79 7.27 -4.96 -9.44
N ILE A 80 7.84 -3.93 -8.81
CA ILE A 80 9.25 -3.55 -8.94
C ILE A 80 9.92 -3.54 -7.57
N VAL A 81 11.22 -3.85 -7.54
CA VAL A 81 12.03 -3.77 -6.32
C VAL A 81 12.71 -2.40 -6.20
N GLY A 82 13.21 -2.06 -5.01
CA GLY A 82 13.82 -0.75 -4.74
C GLY A 82 14.97 -0.38 -5.70
N SER A 83 15.78 -1.36 -6.14
CA SER A 83 16.83 -1.10 -7.12
C SER A 83 16.27 -0.75 -8.50
N GLU A 84 15.20 -1.40 -8.94
CA GLU A 84 14.54 -1.06 -10.21
C GLU A 84 13.89 0.33 -10.11
N TRP A 85 13.17 0.59 -9.02
CA TRP A 85 12.56 1.89 -8.74
C TRP A 85 13.58 3.03 -8.82
N HIS A 86 14.76 2.86 -8.21
CA HIS A 86 15.80 3.89 -8.18
C HIS A 86 16.62 4.03 -9.47
N HIS A 87 16.79 2.95 -10.24
CA HIS A 87 17.68 2.96 -11.40
C HIS A 87 16.95 3.12 -12.73
N LEU A 88 15.70 2.67 -12.80
CA LEU A 88 14.94 2.68 -14.04
C LEU A 88 13.98 3.85 -14.12
N PHE A 89 13.50 4.41 -13.00
CA PHE A 89 12.42 5.39 -13.03
C PHE A 89 12.84 6.76 -12.51
N ASP A 90 12.30 7.80 -13.14
CA ASP A 90 12.43 9.16 -12.62
C ASP A 90 11.50 9.38 -11.41
N HIS A 91 11.93 10.25 -10.49
CA HIS A 91 11.15 10.58 -9.29
C HIS A 91 10.67 12.03 -9.35
N TYR A 92 9.50 12.24 -9.97
CA TYR A 92 8.91 13.57 -10.05
C TYR A 92 8.26 14.00 -8.73
N ALA A 93 8.26 15.30 -8.47
CA ALA A 93 7.59 15.86 -7.30
C ALA A 93 6.06 15.96 -7.46
N CYS A 94 5.55 15.77 -8.68
CA CYS A 94 4.13 15.68 -8.98
C CYS A 94 3.67 14.22 -9.08
N GLY A 95 2.44 13.99 -8.63
CA GLY A 95 1.79 12.69 -8.64
C GLY A 95 0.29 12.82 -8.51
N TYR A 96 -0.39 11.68 -8.43
CA TYR A 96 -1.80 11.58 -8.10
C TYR A 96 -1.94 10.68 -6.88
N GLU A 97 -2.75 11.11 -5.91
CA GLU A 97 -3.25 10.23 -4.87
C GLU A 97 -4.67 9.82 -5.22
N LEU A 98 -4.99 8.55 -5.02
CA LEU A 98 -6.28 7.98 -5.37
C LEU A 98 -6.68 6.90 -4.39
N GLU A 99 -7.98 6.83 -4.14
CA GLU A 99 -8.59 5.78 -3.32
C GLU A 99 -9.17 4.70 -4.25
N LEU A 100 -8.72 3.47 -4.03
CA LEU A 100 -9.12 2.29 -4.78
C LEU A 100 -10.06 1.46 -3.92
N LEU A 101 -11.26 1.17 -4.43
CA LEU A 101 -12.21 0.27 -3.77
C LEU A 101 -12.20 -1.10 -4.46
N GLN A 102 -11.86 -2.14 -3.72
CA GLN A 102 -11.91 -3.53 -4.18
C GLN A 102 -12.45 -4.42 -3.06
N ASN A 103 -13.49 -5.21 -3.36
CA ASN A 103 -14.12 -6.13 -2.38
C ASN A 103 -14.54 -5.44 -1.06
N ASN A 104 -15.06 -4.20 -1.14
CA ASN A 104 -15.42 -3.34 0.00
C ASN A 104 -14.24 -2.95 0.91
N VAL A 105 -13.00 -3.02 0.42
CA VAL A 105 -11.79 -2.55 1.09
C VAL A 105 -11.23 -1.37 0.31
N SER A 106 -10.88 -0.29 1.01
CA SER A 106 -10.23 0.89 0.43
C SER A 106 -8.72 0.75 0.52
N TYR A 107 -8.02 1.12 -0.55
CA TYR A 107 -6.57 1.15 -0.62
C TYR A 107 -6.13 2.50 -1.15
N THR A 108 -5.17 3.13 -0.48
CA THR A 108 -4.55 4.35 -0.97
C THR A 108 -3.48 4.00 -1.99
N CYS A 109 -3.55 4.64 -3.15
CA CYS A 109 -2.56 4.50 -4.21
C CYS A 109 -1.99 5.86 -4.57
N THR A 110 -0.68 5.90 -4.83
CA THR A 110 0.02 7.10 -5.29
C THR A 110 0.71 6.81 -6.60
N VAL A 111 0.36 7.55 -7.65
CA VAL A 111 0.95 7.46 -8.99
C VAL A 111 1.94 8.59 -9.20
N ASN A 112 3.15 8.28 -9.66
CA ASN A 112 4.20 9.26 -9.97
C ASN A 112 4.28 9.56 -11.47
N GLY A 113 4.71 10.77 -11.81
CA GLY A 113 4.96 11.18 -13.20
C GLY A 113 6.00 10.34 -13.95
N GLY A 114 6.86 9.60 -13.24
CA GLY A 114 7.91 8.78 -13.83
C GLY A 114 7.52 7.32 -14.08
N ALA A 115 6.26 7.02 -14.40
CA ALA A 115 5.78 5.67 -14.75
C ALA A 115 5.87 4.59 -13.65
N TRP A 116 5.75 4.98 -12.38
CA TRP A 116 5.62 4.07 -11.25
C TRP A 116 4.52 4.52 -10.29
N PHE A 117 4.02 3.59 -9.48
CA PHE A 117 3.05 3.88 -8.43
C PHE A 117 3.24 2.98 -7.22
N THR A 118 2.61 3.36 -6.11
CA THR A 118 2.58 2.56 -4.87
C THR A 118 1.15 2.30 -4.45
N ILE A 119 0.90 1.13 -3.88
CA ILE A 119 -0.34 0.82 -3.15
C ILE A 119 0.02 0.54 -1.70
N GLU A 120 -0.69 1.17 -0.78
CA GLU A 120 -0.54 0.92 0.66
C GLU A 120 -1.33 -0.33 1.05
N GLU A 121 -0.62 -1.33 1.57
CA GLU A 121 -1.17 -2.60 2.04
C GLU A 121 -0.50 -2.98 3.36
N ASN A 122 -1.28 -3.23 4.42
CA ASN A 122 -0.79 -3.78 5.69
C ASN A 122 0.40 -3.01 6.30
N ASP A 123 0.29 -1.68 6.35
CA ASP A 123 1.35 -0.77 6.79
C ASP A 123 2.64 -0.82 5.95
N ALA A 124 2.57 -1.38 4.74
CA ALA A 124 3.66 -1.45 3.77
C ALA A 124 3.26 -0.78 2.44
N LEU A 125 4.27 -0.37 1.67
CA LEU A 125 4.09 0.14 0.31
C LEU A 125 4.57 -0.91 -0.69
N VAL A 126 3.67 -1.34 -1.58
CA VAL A 126 4.00 -2.20 -2.71
C VAL A 126 4.24 -1.31 -3.93
N PHE A 127 5.41 -1.45 -4.55
CA PHE A 127 5.82 -0.64 -5.68
C PHE A 127 5.53 -1.35 -7.00
N TYR A 128 4.98 -0.60 -7.95
CA TYR A 128 4.69 -1.07 -9.29
C TYR A 128 5.29 -0.13 -10.34
N GLY A 129 5.70 -0.68 -11.48
CA GLY A 129 6.24 0.06 -12.61
C GLY A 129 5.59 -0.34 -13.93
N SER A 130 5.37 0.65 -14.79
CA SER A 130 4.90 0.45 -16.17
C SER A 130 6.08 0.35 -17.13
N PHE A 131 6.10 -0.68 -17.97
CA PHE A 131 7.18 -0.92 -18.95
C PHE A 131 6.69 -0.91 -20.41
N GLU A 132 5.38 -0.92 -20.62
CA GLU A 132 4.75 -0.92 -21.93
C GLU A 132 4.77 0.48 -22.56
N ASP A 133 5.22 0.60 -23.81
CA ASP A 133 5.47 1.91 -24.45
C ASP A 133 4.18 2.72 -24.69
N ASP A 134 3.09 2.05 -25.02
CA ASP A 134 1.78 2.70 -25.19
C ASP A 134 1.23 3.23 -23.86
N ILE A 135 1.45 2.50 -22.76
CA ILE A 135 1.09 2.95 -21.41
C ILE A 135 2.01 4.08 -20.94
N ASN A 136 3.31 3.98 -21.24
CA ASN A 136 4.30 4.99 -20.84
C ASN A 136 4.05 6.36 -21.48
N SER A 137 3.32 6.42 -22.59
CA SER A 137 2.90 7.68 -23.22
C SER A 137 1.97 8.56 -22.35
N TYR A 138 1.36 7.99 -21.30
CA TYR A 138 0.53 8.72 -20.34
C TYR A 138 1.34 9.37 -19.21
N PHE A 139 2.63 9.08 -19.11
CA PHE A 139 3.52 9.59 -18.07
C PHE A 139 4.41 10.73 -18.59
N ILE A 140 5.08 11.42 -17.68
CA ILE A 140 6.09 12.44 -18.05
C ILE A 140 7.31 11.76 -18.63
N SER A 141 7.75 10.68 -17.99
CA SER A 141 8.78 9.78 -18.51
C SER A 141 8.44 8.33 -18.19
N GLY A 142 8.87 7.43 -19.09
CA GLY A 142 8.85 5.98 -18.87
C GLY A 142 10.15 5.49 -18.22
N PRO A 143 10.24 4.20 -17.90
CA PRO A 143 11.48 3.63 -17.39
C PRO A 143 12.61 3.71 -18.42
N TRP A 144 13.82 3.87 -17.93
CA TRP A 144 15.04 3.73 -18.72
C TRP A 144 15.10 2.35 -19.38
N LYS A 145 15.48 2.35 -20.65
CA LYS A 145 15.75 1.16 -21.45
C LYS A 145 17.17 1.29 -21.99
N GLU A 146 17.92 0.19 -21.99
CA GLU A 146 19.20 0.15 -22.69
C GLU A 146 18.93 0.37 -24.18
N GLU A 147 19.65 1.32 -24.79
CA GLU A 147 19.53 1.57 -26.24
C GLU A 147 20.03 0.32 -26.99
N GLU A 148 19.20 -0.27 -27.85
CA GLU A 148 19.55 -1.41 -28.71
C GLU A 148 20.52 -1.02 -29.84
#